data_AF-A0A377JF14-F1
#
_entry.id   AF-A0A377JF14-F1
#
_cell.length_a   1.000
_cell.length_b   1.000
_cell.length_c   1.000
_cell.angle_alpha   90.00
_cell.angle_beta   90.00
_cell.angle_gamma   90.00
#
_symmetry.space_group_name_H-M   'P 1'
#
loop_
_entity.id
_entity.type
_entity.pdbx_description
1 polymer ?
#
loop_
_entity_poly.entity_id
_entity_poly.type
_entity_poly.pdbx_seq_one_letter_code
_entity_poly.pdbx_strand_id
1 'polypeptide(L)'
;MKVKPISYKQVKETLLQDEETKALYLQEKRIEELQSLLQEMRIRAGLTISQVAEKMGVTQPAISKLEKNASRASFLTLQRYAHACGAELRVGVI
;
A
#
# COMPACT_ATOMS: atom_id res chain seq x y z
N MET A 1 31.00 -28.55 -3.64
CA MET A 1 30.06 -28.48 -2.50
C MET A 1 28.66 -28.85 -3.00
N LYS A 2 27.92 -29.71 -2.30
CA LYS A 2 26.50 -29.97 -2.61
C LYS A 2 25.66 -28.90 -1.93
N VAL A 3 25.03 -28.00 -2.70
CA VAL A 3 24.12 -26.98 -2.16
C VAL A 3 22.77 -27.65 -1.89
N LYS A 4 22.25 -27.53 -0.66
CA LYS A 4 20.87 -27.92 -0.36
C LYS A 4 19.95 -26.75 -0.71
N PRO A 5 19.01 -26.90 -1.65
CA PRO A 5 18.06 -25.85 -1.95
C PRO A 5 17.11 -25.67 -0.77
N ILE A 6 16.91 -24.41 -0.37
CA ILE A 6 15.91 -24.00 0.62
C ILE A 6 14.88 -23.13 -0.09
N SER A 7 13.60 -23.32 0.24
CA SER A 7 12.53 -22.52 -0.36
C SER A 7 12.39 -21.17 0.34
N TYR A 8 11.91 -20.16 -0.40
CA TYR A 8 11.57 -18.85 0.17
C TYR A 8 10.63 -18.97 1.38
N LYS A 9 9.64 -19.87 1.30
CA LYS A 9 8.70 -20.12 2.39
C LYS A 9 9.41 -20.57 3.68
N GLN A 10 10.33 -21.51 3.57
CA GLN A 10 11.10 -22.01 4.72
C GLN A 10 12.01 -20.95 5.34
N VAL A 11 12.67 -20.15 4.50
CA VAL A 11 13.52 -19.04 4.96
C VAL A 11 12.68 -18.01 5.70
N LYS A 12 11.54 -17.62 5.10
CA LYS A 12 10.60 -16.67 5.70
C LYS A 12 10.06 -17.16 7.04
N GLU A 13 9.61 -18.40 7.13
CA GLU A 13 9.11 -18.99 8.37
C GLU A 13 10.17 -18.97 9.48
N THR A 14 11.42 -19.30 9.15
CA THR A 14 12.52 -19.30 10.10
C THR A 14 12.85 -17.89 10.60
N LEU A 15 12.94 -16.91 9.69
CA LEU A 15 13.26 -15.52 10.04
C LEU A 15 12.16 -14.86 10.88
N LEU A 16 10.88 -15.20 10.63
CA LEU A 16 9.75 -14.64 11.39
C LEU A 16 9.58 -15.24 12.79
N GLN A 17 10.41 -16.21 13.19
CA GLN A 17 10.45 -16.69 14.58
C GLN A 17 11.09 -15.66 15.52
N ASP A 18 12.02 -14.85 15.01
CA ASP A 18 12.60 -13.74 15.74
C ASP A 18 11.58 -12.60 15.90
N GLU A 19 11.41 -12.11 17.13
CA GLU A 19 10.35 -11.17 17.48
C GLU A 19 10.58 -9.78 16.86
N GLU A 20 11.83 -9.34 16.81
CA GLU A 20 12.22 -8.07 16.18
C GLU A 20 11.96 -8.12 14.67
N THR A 21 12.42 -9.19 14.01
CA THR A 21 12.19 -9.43 12.58
C THR A 21 10.70 -9.49 12.25
N LYS A 22 9.92 -10.18 13.08
CA LYS A 22 8.46 -10.27 12.91
C LYS A 22 7.79 -8.91 13.06
N ALA A 23 8.19 -8.10 14.04
CA ALA A 23 7.63 -6.77 14.25
C ALA A 23 7.86 -5.85 13.03
N LEU A 24 9.10 -5.80 12.53
CA LEU A 24 9.46 -5.03 11.33
C LEU A 24 8.71 -5.54 10.10
N TYR A 25 8.64 -6.86 9.92
CA TYR A 25 7.90 -7.47 8.82
C TYR A 25 6.41 -7.08 8.83
N LEU A 26 5.76 -7.12 10.00
CA LEU A 26 4.36 -6.73 10.14
C LEU A 26 4.14 -5.24 9.89
N GLN A 27 5.09 -4.38 10.28
CA GLN A 27 5.04 -2.96 9.99
C GLN A 27 5.09 -2.69 8.48
N GLU A 28 6.04 -3.30 7.77
CA GLU A 28 6.16 -3.15 6.32
C GLU A 28 4.93 -3.74 5.61
N LYS A 29 4.40 -4.87 6.09
CA LYS A 29 3.18 -5.47 5.56
C LYS A 29 1.98 -4.52 5.64
N ARG A 30 1.82 -3.77 6.75
CA ARG A 30 0.74 -2.76 6.87
C ARG A 30 0.91 -1.61 5.87
N ILE A 31 2.15 -1.22 5.56
CA ILE A 31 2.44 -0.19 4.55
C ILE A 31 2.05 -0.71 3.16
N GLU A 32 2.43 -1.94 2.83
CA GLU A 32 2.08 -2.61 1.57
C GLU A 32 0.56 -2.77 1.41
N GLU A 33 -0.14 -3.15 2.47
CA GLU A 33 -1.61 -3.26 2.49
C GLU A 33 -2.29 -1.91 2.19
N LEU A 34 -1.79 -0.81 2.76
CA LEU A 34 -2.31 0.52 2.48
C LEU A 34 -2.03 0.97 1.03
N GLN A 35 -0.83 0.69 0.50
CA GLN A 35 -0.51 0.98 -0.90
C GLN A 35 -1.42 0.21 -1.87
N SER A 36 -1.63 -1.08 -1.58
CA SER A 36 -2.51 -1.96 -2.35
C SER A 36 -3.95 -1.48 -2.31
N LEU A 37 -4.44 -1.05 -1.14
CA LEU A 37 -5.78 -0.49 -0.98
C LEU A 37 -6.02 0.72 -1.90
N LEU A 38 -5.06 1.64 -2.00
CA LEU A 38 -5.19 2.80 -2.89
C LEU A 38 -5.28 2.37 -4.36
N GLN A 39 -4.38 1.48 -4.79
CA GLN A 39 -4.39 0.96 -6.15
C GLN A 39 -5.70 0.24 -6.47
N GLU A 40 -6.21 -0.57 -5.55
CA GLU A 40 -7.49 -1.26 -5.68
C GLU A 40 -8.66 -0.29 -5.82
N MET A 41 -8.72 0.78 -5.01
CA MET A 41 -9.76 1.81 -5.13
C MET A 41 -9.78 2.39 -6.54
N ARG A 42 -8.61 2.76 -7.08
CA ARG A 42 -8.49 3.30 -8.43
C ARG A 42 -8.87 2.28 -9.51
N ILE A 43 -8.42 1.03 -9.39
CA ILE A 43 -8.71 -0.04 -10.34
C ILE A 43 -10.22 -0.34 -10.36
N ARG A 44 -10.86 -0.46 -9.18
CA ARG A 44 -12.31 -0.68 -9.06
C ARG A 44 -13.12 0.47 -9.66
N ALA A 45 -12.60 1.70 -9.58
CA ALA A 45 -13.18 2.87 -10.22
C ALA A 45 -12.95 2.93 -11.75
N GLY A 46 -12.16 2.01 -12.32
CA GLY A 46 -11.81 2.02 -13.75
C GLY A 46 -10.92 3.20 -14.15
N LEU A 47 -10.19 3.79 -13.21
CA LEU A 47 -9.42 5.02 -13.44
C LEU A 47 -7.92 4.73 -13.66
N THR A 48 -7.32 5.51 -14.55
CA THR A 48 -5.87 5.61 -14.69
C THR A 48 -5.29 6.62 -13.69
N ILE A 49 -3.98 6.56 -13.45
CA ILE A 49 -3.27 7.53 -12.59
C ILE A 49 -3.50 8.96 -13.09
N SER A 50 -3.52 9.18 -14.41
CA SER A 50 -3.74 10.51 -15.01
C SER A 50 -5.15 11.03 -14.75
N GLN A 51 -6.16 10.18 -14.83
CA GLN A 51 -7.56 10.56 -14.57
C GLN A 51 -7.79 10.88 -13.09
N VAL A 52 -7.16 10.13 -12.17
CA VAL A 52 -7.21 10.49 -10.74
C VAL A 52 -6.48 11.82 -10.49
N ALA A 53 -5.36 12.04 -11.14
CA ALA A 53 -4.61 13.29 -11.02
C ALA A 53 -5.44 14.50 -11.47
N GLU A 54 -6.11 14.39 -12.62
CA GLU A 54 -7.05 15.38 -13.14
C GLU A 54 -8.20 15.66 -12.16
N LYS A 55 -8.87 14.61 -11.67
CA LYS A 55 -9.94 14.73 -10.67
C LYS A 55 -9.49 15.38 -9.36
N MET A 56 -8.23 15.16 -8.96
CA MET A 56 -7.65 15.75 -7.75
C MET A 56 -7.02 17.13 -7.98
N GLY A 57 -6.92 17.60 -9.22
CA GLY A 57 -6.26 18.86 -9.58
C GLY A 57 -4.75 18.85 -9.31
N VAL A 58 -4.09 17.71 -9.48
CA VAL A 58 -2.64 17.54 -9.25
C VAL A 58 -1.96 16.87 -10.45
N THR A 59 -0.64 16.72 -10.40
CA THR A 59 0.12 16.08 -11.48
C THR A 59 0.12 14.55 -11.37
N GLN A 60 0.25 13.85 -12.51
CA GLN A 60 0.34 12.39 -12.54
C GLN A 60 1.50 11.83 -11.66
N PRO A 61 2.71 12.43 -11.63
CA PRO A 61 3.77 11.99 -10.70
C PRO A 61 3.39 12.16 -9.23
N ALA A 62 2.58 13.16 -8.88
CA ALA A 62 2.10 13.32 -7.50
C ALA A 62 1.20 12.15 -7.07
N ILE A 63 0.32 11.68 -7.96
CA ILE A 63 -0.51 10.50 -7.70
C ILE A 63 0.33 9.22 -7.67
N SER A 64 1.28 9.05 -8.60
CA SER A 64 2.18 7.90 -8.57
C SER A 64 3.00 7.85 -7.28
N LYS A 65 3.48 9.00 -6.80
CA LYS A 65 4.19 9.10 -5.51
C LYS A 65 3.26 8.80 -4.34
N LEU A 66 2.01 9.26 -4.38
CA LEU A 66 1.00 9.00 -3.36
C LEU A 66 0.70 7.49 -3.25
N GLU A 67 0.44 6.80 -4.36
CA GLU A 67 0.19 5.35 -4.37
C GLU A 67 1.39 4.56 -3.84
N LYS A 68 2.62 5.00 -4.17
CA LYS A 68 3.86 4.37 -3.67
C LYS A 68 4.21 4.71 -2.22
N ASN A 69 3.74 5.84 -1.69
CA ASN A 69 4.12 6.33 -0.36
C ASN A 69 2.89 6.61 0.50
N ALA A 70 1.87 5.77 0.38
CA ALA A 70 0.56 5.97 1.01
C ALA A 70 0.64 6.16 2.53
N SER A 71 1.56 5.46 3.20
CA SER A 71 1.80 5.58 4.65
C SER A 71 2.31 6.94 5.10
N ARG A 72 2.85 7.77 4.19
CA ARG A 72 3.33 9.13 4.49
C ARG A 72 2.30 10.21 4.16
N ALA A 73 1.17 9.85 3.56
CA ALA A 73 0.13 10.79 3.22
C ALA A 73 -0.73 11.11 4.46
N SER A 74 -1.19 12.36 4.56
CA SER A 74 -2.18 12.70 5.58
C SER A 74 -3.52 12.01 5.30
N PHE A 75 -4.30 11.75 6.35
CA PHE A 75 -5.64 11.19 6.21
C PHE A 75 -6.52 12.00 5.24
N LEU A 76 -6.46 13.34 5.30
CA LEU A 76 -7.18 14.21 4.36
C LEU A 76 -6.78 13.96 2.90
N THR A 77 -5.51 13.68 2.64
CA THR A 77 -5.03 13.36 1.28
C THR A 77 -5.58 12.01 0.82
N LEU A 78 -5.59 11.01 1.71
CA LEU A 78 -6.15 9.69 1.44
C LEU A 78 -7.66 9.77 1.18
N GLN A 79 -8.39 10.58 1.94
CA GLN A 79 -9.82 10.84 1.70
C GLN A 79 -10.09 11.52 0.37
N ARG A 80 -9.31 12.55 0.00
CA ARG A 80 -9.44 13.20 -1.33
C ARG A 80 -9.18 12.22 -2.48
N TYR A 81 -8.20 11.34 -2.31
CA TYR A 81 -7.93 10.28 -3.28
C TYR A 81 -9.08 9.27 -3.37
N ALA A 82 -9.60 8.81 -2.23
CA ALA A 82 -10.76 7.92 -2.19
C ALA A 82 -11.97 8.56 -2.89
N HIS A 83 -12.28 9.83 -2.58
CA HIS A 83 -13.37 10.56 -3.22
C HIS A 83 -13.16 10.71 -4.74
N ALA A 84 -11.93 10.97 -5.20
CA ALA A 84 -11.62 10.99 -6.64
C ALA A 84 -11.85 9.63 -7.31
N CYS A 85 -11.71 8.53 -6.56
CA CYS A 85 -12.03 7.18 -7.00
C CYS A 85 -13.50 6.79 -6.76
N GLY A 86 -14.36 7.68 -6.26
CA GLY A 86 -15.76 7.35 -5.94
C GLY A 86 -15.92 6.46 -4.70
N ALA A 87 -14.93 6.43 -3.82
CA ALA A 87 -14.93 5.69 -2.56
C ALA A 87 -14.92 6.65 -1.35
N GLU A 88 -15.23 6.12 -0.17
CA GLU A 88 -15.20 6.84 1.10
C GLU A 88 -14.26 6.11 2.08
N LEU A 89 -13.34 6.86 2.70
CA LEU A 89 -12.45 6.34 3.74
C LEU A 89 -13.03 6.69 5.12
N ARG A 90 -13.25 5.69 5.96
CA ARG A 90 -13.74 5.85 7.35
C ARG A 90 -12.72 5.32 8.34
N VAL A 91 -12.62 5.98 9.49
CA VAL A 91 -11.80 5.53 10.63
C VAL A 91 -12.71 4.84 11.63
N GLY A 92 -12.32 3.66 12.07
CA GLY A 92 -12.98 2.92 13.14
C GLY A 92 -11.96 2.57 14.23
N VAL A 93 -12.45 2.46 15.46
CA VAL A 93 -11.68 1.92 16.60
C VAL A 93 -12.23 0.53 16.88
N ILE A 94 -11.34 -0.43 17.12
CA ILE A 94 -11.65 -1.82 17.44
C ILE A 94 -11.24 -2.08 18.88
#